data_AF-A0A0F6Z703-F1
#
_entry.id   AF-A0A0F6Z703-F1
#
_cell.length_a   1.000
_cell.length_b   1.000
_cell.length_c   1.000
_cell.angle_alpha   90.00
_cell.angle_beta   90.00
_cell.angle_gamma   90.00
#
_symmetry.space_group_name_H-M   'P 1'
#
loop_
_entity.id
_entity.type
_entity.pdbx_description
1 polymer ?
#
loop_
_entity_poly.entity_id
_entity_poly.type
_entity_poly.pdbx_seq_one_letter_code
_entity_poly.pdbx_strand_id
1 'polypeptide(L)' 'MAKIRGDLFGVVHVHGKSGTVALQAGDVIPRGVKVGKHLTAEESAIAPSKEVPDSSKEAGTDEAVDSSK' A
#
# COMPACT_ATOMS: atom_id res chain seq x y z
N MET A 1 7.51 -16.05 -15.31
CA MET A 1 7.68 -16.07 -13.84
C MET A 1 7.26 -14.71 -13.32
N ALA A 2 6.33 -14.65 -12.37
CA ALA A 2 5.88 -13.37 -11.80
C ALA A 2 6.98 -12.80 -10.88
N LYS A 3 7.07 -11.47 -10.82
CA LYS A 3 8.04 -10.73 -9.99
C LYS A 3 7.35 -9.65 -9.17
N ILE A 4 7.96 -9.28 -8.06
CA ILE A 4 7.60 -8.10 -7.29
C ILE A 4 7.97 -6.85 -8.09
N ARG A 5 7.09 -5.86 -8.06
CA ARG A 5 7.30 -4.52 -8.62
C ARG A 5 8.64 -3.92 -8.19
N GLY A 6 9.38 -3.37 -9.14
CA GLY A 6 10.72 -2.82 -8.93
C GLY A 6 10.74 -1.46 -8.24
N ASP A 7 9.59 -0.77 -8.21
CA ASP A 7 9.42 0.58 -7.66
C ASP A 7 9.01 0.61 -6.18
N LEU A 8 8.88 -0.56 -5.54
CA LEU A 8 8.56 -0.67 -4.12
C LEU A 8 9.83 -0.48 -3.27
N PHE A 9 9.68 0.14 -2.10
CA PHE A 9 10.74 0.26 -1.10
C PHE A 9 10.44 -0.62 0.12
N GLY A 10 11.45 -1.36 0.58
CA GLY A 10 11.35 -2.25 1.73
C GLY A 10 11.13 -3.72 1.36
N VAL A 11 10.69 -4.50 2.35
CA VAL A 11 10.45 -5.95 2.24
C VAL A 11 9.00 -6.29 2.50
N VAL A 12 8.45 -7.21 1.71
CA VAL A 12 7.09 -7.72 1.86
C VAL A 12 7.14 -9.13 2.41
N HIS A 13 6.40 -9.38 3.49
CA HIS A 13 6.25 -10.72 4.07
C HIS A 13 5.03 -11.40 3.45
N VAL A 14 5.26 -12.52 2.79
CA VAL A 14 4.20 -13.28 2.10
C VAL A 14 4.06 -14.64 2.74
N HIS A 15 2.84 -15.00 3.15
CA HIS A 15 2.53 -16.35 3.64
C HIS A 15 2.34 -17.31 2.46
N GLY A 16 3.21 -18.30 2.36
CA GLY A 16 3.06 -19.46 1.49
C GLY A 16 2.69 -20.73 2.27
N LYS A 17 2.49 -21.83 1.55
CA LYS A 17 2.21 -23.15 2.15
C LYS A 17 3.32 -23.65 3.07
N SER A 18 4.56 -23.24 2.79
CA SER A 18 5.77 -23.69 3.52
C SER A 18 6.20 -22.72 4.62
N GLY A 19 5.46 -21.63 4.85
CA GLY A 19 5.80 -20.57 5.80
C GLY A 19 5.86 -19.19 5.15
N THR A 20 6.37 -18.23 5.91
CA THR A 20 6.50 -16.83 5.49
C THR A 20 7.81 -16.61 4.74
N VAL A 21 7.74 -15.94 3.60
CA VAL A 21 8.90 -15.55 2.79
C VAL A 21 8.94 -14.03 2.72
N ALA A 22 10.12 -13.45 2.95
CA ALA A 22 10.38 -12.05 2.70
C ALA A 22 10.85 -11.87 1.25
N LEU A 23 10.19 -10.98 0.51
CA LEU A 23 10.54 -10.62 -0.87
C LEU A 23 10.77 -9.11 -0.96
N GLN A 24 11.78 -8.71 -1.74
CA GLN A 24 12.06 -7.32 -2.06
C GLN A 24 11.67 -6.99 -3.50
N ALA A 25 11.77 -5.69 -3.85
CA ALA A 25 11.52 -5.21 -5.19
C ALA A 25 12.39 -5.93 -6.24
N GLY A 26 11.77 -6.38 -7.33
CA GLY A 26 12.44 -7.12 -8.41
C GLY A 26 12.62 -8.62 -8.16
N ASP A 27 12.34 -9.12 -6.96
CA ASP A 27 12.45 -10.55 -6.66
C ASP A 27 11.43 -11.39 -7.43
N VAL A 28 11.82 -12.64 -7.70
CA VAL A 28 10.96 -13.64 -8.32
C VAL A 28 10.05 -14.27 -7.26
N ILE A 29 8.76 -14.35 -7.56
CA ILE A 29 7.78 -14.97 -6.67
C ILE A 29 7.97 -16.49 -6.71
N PRO A 30 8.21 -17.16 -5.56
CA PRO A 30 8.35 -18.61 -5.50
C PRO A 30 7.08 -19.34 -5.94
N ARG A 31 7.23 -20.53 -6.52
CA ARG A 31 6.07 -21.35 -6.93
C ARG A 31 5.20 -21.70 -5.72
N GLY A 32 3.90 -21.45 -5.84
CA GLY A 32 2.92 -21.72 -4.79
C GLY A 32 2.68 -20.58 -3.80
N VAL A 33 3.39 -19.46 -3.95
CA VAL A 33 3.14 -18.23 -3.20
C VAL A 33 2.13 -17.37 -3.96
N LYS A 34 1.05 -16.94 -3.27
CA LYS A 34 0.07 -15.98 -3.80
C LYS A 34 0.37 -14.60 -3.22
N VAL A 35 0.58 -13.64 -4.10
CA VAL A 35 0.72 -12.22 -3.76
C VAL A 35 -0.44 -11.44 -4.35
N GLY A 36 -0.80 -10.32 -3.71
CA GLY A 36 -1.82 -9.42 -4.23
C GLY A 36 -1.36 -8.74 -5.52
N LYS A 37 -2.31 -8.45 -6.42
CA LYS A 37 -2.03 -7.83 -7.73
C LYS A 37 -1.28 -6.50 -7.62
N HIS A 38 -1.52 -5.74 -6.55
CA HIS A 38 -0.86 -4.46 -6.29
C HIS A 38 0.67 -4.57 -6.09
N LEU A 39 1.19 -5.76 -5.78
CA LEU A 39 2.61 -6.05 -5.61
C LEU A 39 3.28 -6.59 -6.87
N THR A 40 2.49 -7.06 -7.83
CA THR A 40 2.97 -7.70 -9.06
C THR A 40 2.87 -6.74 -10.24
N ALA A 41 3.87 -6.78 -11.12
CA ALA A 41 3.97 -5.85 -12.25
C ALA A 41 2.96 -6.08 -13.39
N GLU A 42 2.04 -7.05 -13.29
CA GLU A 42 0.90 -7.13 -14.22
C GLU A 42 -0.02 -5.94 -13.94
N GLU A 43 0.08 -4.91 -14.78
CA GLU A 43 -0.83 -3.78 -14.87
C GLU A 43 -0.61 -2.61 -13.88
N SER A 44 0.63 -2.13 -13.77
CA SER A 44 0.85 -0.69 -13.53
C SER A 44 0.91 0.06 -14.86
N ALA A 45 -0.12 -0.13 -15.68
CA ALA A 45 -0.50 0.82 -16.73
C ALA A 45 -1.66 1.67 -16.19
N ILE A 46 -1.51 2.18 -14.97
CA ILE A 46 -2.41 3.21 -14.45
C ILE A 46 -1.89 4.49 -15.09
N ALA A 47 -2.56 4.92 -16.17
CA ALA A 47 -2.39 6.27 -16.70
C ALA A 47 -2.47 7.26 -15.51
N PRO A 48 -1.63 8.31 -15.48
CA PRO A 48 -1.66 9.27 -14.37
C PRO A 48 -3.07 9.86 -14.28
N SER A 49 -3.81 9.44 -13.26
CA SER A 49 -5.07 10.11 -12.90
C SER A 49 -4.71 11.55 -12.60
N LYS A 50 -5.17 12.44 -13.48
CA LYS A 50 -5.01 13.89 -13.35
C LYS A 50 -5.27 14.32 -11.90
N GLU A 51 -4.36 15.16 -11.44
CA GLU A 51 -4.39 15.92 -10.20
C GLU A 51 -5.74 16.61 -9.96
N VAL A 52 -6.12 16.73 -8.67
CA VAL A 52 -6.44 17.96 -7.89
C VAL A 52 -7.57 17.70 -6.86
N PRO A 53 -7.73 18.51 -5.78
CA PRO A 53 -6.77 19.26 -4.98
C PRO A 53 -6.97 19.07 -3.45
N ASP A 54 -6.04 19.64 -2.70
CA ASP A 54 -6.08 20.06 -1.30
C ASP A 54 -7.50 20.31 -0.74
N SER A 55 -7.84 19.62 0.35
CA SER A 55 -8.95 20.00 1.23
C SER A 55 -8.41 20.21 2.64
N SER A 56 -7.59 21.27 2.77
CA SER A 56 -7.48 22.01 4.02
C SER A 56 -8.85 22.62 4.33
N LYS A 57 -9.64 21.94 5.17
CA LYS A 57 -10.73 22.58 5.89
C LYS A 57 -10.53 22.37 7.37
N GLU A 58 -9.79 23.30 7.97
CA GLU A 58 -9.81 23.56 9.40
C GLU A 58 -11.25 23.87 9.80
N ALA A 59 -11.92 22.90 10.41
CA ALA A 59 -13.16 23.14 11.14
C ALA A 59 -12.76 23.45 12.58
N GLY A 60 -12.47 24.72 12.83
CA GLY A 60 -12.55 25.26 14.18
C GLY A 60 -13.93 24.97 14.74
N THR A 61 -13.98 24.30 15.88
CA THR A 61 -15.18 24.31 16.72
C THR A 61 -14.76 24.79 18.10
N ASP A 62 -15.33 25.95 18.39
CA ASP A 62 -15.22 26.83 19.54
C ASP A 62 -15.33 26.11 20.89
N GLU A 63 -14.60 26.64 21.87
CA GLU A 63 -14.71 26.30 23.29
C GLU A 63 -16.15 26.40 23.79
N ALA A 64 -16.59 25.42 24.58
CA ALA A 64 -17.53 25.67 25.66
C ALA A 64 -17.28 24.67 26.79
N VAL A 65 -16.38 25.06 27.71
CA VAL A 65 -16.36 24.52 29.07
C VAL A 65 -17.64 24.99 29.75
N ASP A 66 -18.64 24.11 29.87
CA ASP A 66 -19.73 24.32 30.83
C ASP A 66 -19.52 23.39 32.02
N SER A 67 -18.88 23.95 33.04
CA SER A 67 -18.77 23.37 34.37
C SER A 67 -20.03 23.71 35.15
N SER A 68 -21.07 22.89 35.02
CA SER A 68 -22.27 23.00 35.85
C SER A 68 -22.34 21.85 36.86
N LYS A 69 -21.72 22.15 38.01
CA LYS A 69 -22.07 21.84 39.41
C LYS A 69 -22.84 20.57 39.76
#